data_AF-A0A7R9ADV8-F1
#
_entry.id   AF-A0A7R9ADV8-F1
#
_cell.length_a   1.000
_cell.length_b   1.000
_cell.length_c   1.000
_cell.angle_alpha   90.00
_cell.angle_beta   90.00
_cell.angle_gamma   90.00
#
_symmetry.space_group_name_H-M   'P 1'
#
loop_
_entity.id
_entity.type
_entity.pdbx_description
1 polymer ?
#
loop_
_entity_poly.entity_id
_entity_poly.type
_entity_poly.pdbx_seq_one_letter_code
_entity_poly.pdbx_strand_id
1 'polypeptide(L)'
;MGAHVSRKDFEWSYTDEPHATRRKEILKKHPEIKYLMGPDWKSKWIIIGMVFFQIGSLFIVKDLSNLGLFLAAYFIGGTINHSLMLEKHPEIKYLMGPDWKSKWIIIGMVFFQIGSLFIVKDLSNLGLFLAAYFIGGTINHSLMLAIHEISHNLVFGHSHPLANRLFGLFANLPIGVPFSPAFKKYHLEHHKYQGDEKLDTDIPTKLEAVLFTRTGTKFLWLVLQPLFYALRPPVVYPKALTTLEYVCIIIQLSFDAIIIHFFGWRSLLYLLG
;
A
#
# COMPACT_ATOMS: atom_id res chain seq x y z
N MET A 1 -12.36 7.02 30.74
CA MET A 1 -13.32 7.75 29.89
C MET A 1 -13.39 7.05 28.55
N GLY A 2 -14.35 6.13 28.38
CA GLY A 2 -14.61 5.49 27.09
C GLY A 2 -15.59 6.36 26.31
N ALA A 3 -15.26 6.75 25.09
CA ALA A 3 -16.17 7.51 24.25
C ALA A 3 -17.37 6.63 23.87
N HIS A 4 -18.58 7.07 24.23
CA HIS A 4 -19.83 6.50 23.72
C HIS A 4 -20.05 7.08 22.31
N VAL A 5 -19.78 6.29 21.27
CA VAL A 5 -20.07 6.71 19.89
C VAL A 5 -21.54 6.39 19.59
N SER A 6 -22.37 7.42 19.51
CA SER A 6 -23.76 7.31 19.07
C SER A 6 -23.80 6.87 17.60
N ARG A 7 -24.63 5.87 17.26
CA ARG A 7 -24.75 5.35 15.88
C ARG A 7 -25.42 6.31 14.89
N LYS A 8 -25.91 7.46 15.37
CA LYS A 8 -26.69 8.42 14.57
C LYS A 8 -26.02 9.78 14.43
N ASP A 9 -24.98 10.05 15.22
CA ASP A 9 -24.38 11.37 15.31
C ASP A 9 -22.97 11.28 14.72
N PHE A 10 -22.81 11.83 13.52
CA PHE A 10 -21.49 12.11 12.97
C PHE A 10 -20.97 13.38 13.65
N GLU A 11 -19.81 13.28 14.30
CA GLU A 11 -19.12 14.43 14.87
C GLU A 11 -18.21 15.02 13.80
N TRP A 12 -18.65 16.13 13.20
CA TRP A 12 -17.91 16.84 12.17
C TRP A 12 -16.91 17.81 12.81
N SER A 13 -15.62 17.59 12.55
CA SER A 13 -14.56 18.49 13.00
C SER A 13 -14.17 19.43 11.87
N TYR A 14 -14.57 20.69 11.97
CA TYR A 14 -14.24 21.77 11.02
C TYR A 14 -12.85 22.39 11.24
N THR A 15 -11.97 21.70 11.97
CA THR A 15 -10.57 22.12 12.12
C THR A 15 -9.74 21.40 11.09
N ASP A 16 -9.06 22.17 10.23
CA ASP A 16 -8.42 21.69 9.01
C ASP A 16 -7.29 20.65 9.23
N GLU A 17 -6.75 20.52 10.44
CA GLU A 17 -5.76 19.48 10.74
C GLU A 17 -5.61 19.20 12.26
N PRO A 18 -6.44 18.33 12.86
CA PRO A 18 -6.35 18.01 14.29
C PRO A 18 -5.03 17.29 14.64
N HIS A 19 -4.39 16.65 13.65
CA HIS A 19 -3.17 15.88 13.84
C HIS A 19 -1.96 16.75 14.18
N ALA A 20 -1.74 17.85 13.46
CA ALA A 20 -0.65 18.78 13.74
C ALA A 20 -0.78 19.41 15.13
N THR A 21 -2.00 19.83 15.49
CA THR A 21 -2.29 20.44 16.80
C THR A 21 -2.16 19.43 17.94
N ARG A 22 -2.78 18.25 17.81
CA ARG A 22 -2.70 17.18 18.83
C ARG A 22 -1.28 16.66 19.01
N ARG A 23 -0.50 16.58 17.93
CA ARG A 23 0.93 16.24 17.99
C ARG A 23 1.71 17.24 18.85
N LYS A 24 1.51 18.54 18.62
CA LYS A 24 2.15 19.61 19.42
C LYS A 24 1.79 19.49 20.91
N GLU A 25 0.53 19.20 21.22
CA GLU A 25 0.05 19.02 22.59
C GLU A 25 0.66 17.79 23.28
N ILE A 26 0.66 16.63 22.61
CA ILE A 26 1.26 15.39 23.13
C ILE A 26 2.76 15.60 23.36
N LEU A 27 3.46 16.19 22.40
CA LEU A 27 4.89 16.49 22.49
C LEU A 27 5.23 17.56 23.54
N LYS A 28 4.26 18.37 23.96
CA LYS A 28 4.40 19.35 25.05
C LYS A 28 4.20 18.69 26.41
N LYS A 29 3.25 17.76 26.53
CA LYS A 29 2.95 17.00 27.75
C LYS A 29 3.96 15.87 28.02
N HIS A 30 4.49 15.26 26.97
CA HIS A 30 5.38 14.09 27.00
C HIS A 30 6.61 14.30 26.12
N PRO A 31 7.56 15.17 26.51
CA PRO A 31 8.76 15.46 25.75
C PRO A 31 9.68 14.23 25.57
N GLU A 32 9.59 13.23 26.44
CA GLU A 32 10.31 11.96 26.40
C GLU A 32 9.96 11.09 25.19
N ILE A 33 8.73 11.20 24.66
CA ILE A 33 8.29 10.44 23.50
C ILE A 33 9.17 10.76 22.28
N LYS A 34 9.77 11.96 22.22
CA LYS A 34 10.73 12.32 21.16
C LYS A 34 11.91 11.34 21.04
N TYR A 35 12.37 10.77 22.15
CA TYR A 35 13.53 9.86 22.13
C TYR A 35 13.20 8.52 21.47
N LEU A 36 11.90 8.18 21.37
CA LEU A 36 11.40 6.99 20.68
C LEU A 36 11.12 7.25 19.20
N MET A 37 11.15 8.51 18.78
CA MET A 37 10.97 8.89 17.39
C MET A 37 12.33 8.74 16.69
N GLY A 38 12.62 7.57 16.16
CA GLY A 38 13.90 7.22 15.52
C GLY A 38 13.76 5.99 14.61
N PRO A 39 14.68 5.77 13.65
CA PRO A 39 14.69 4.51 12.90
C PRO A 39 14.91 3.35 13.87
N ASP A 40 14.11 2.29 13.78
CA ASP A 40 14.33 1.08 14.58
C ASP A 40 15.44 0.23 13.94
N TRP A 41 16.55 0.12 14.66
CA TRP A 41 17.77 -0.54 14.22
C TRP A 41 17.61 -2.06 14.19
N LYS A 42 16.61 -2.60 14.90
CA LYS A 42 16.25 -4.02 14.85
C LYS A 42 15.48 -4.34 13.58
N SER A 43 14.73 -3.38 13.03
CA SER A 43 13.94 -3.59 11.82
C SER A 43 14.78 -4.11 10.65
N LYS A 44 16.01 -3.63 10.45
CA LYS A 44 16.87 -4.14 9.36
C LYS A 44 17.19 -5.63 9.48
N TRP A 45 17.42 -6.12 10.70
CA TRP A 45 17.72 -7.53 10.94
C TRP A 45 16.47 -8.40 10.87
N ILE A 46 15.34 -7.87 11.35
CA ILE A 46 14.03 -8.49 11.22
C ILE A 46 13.67 -8.64 9.74
N ILE A 47 13.81 -7.57 8.95
CA ILE A 47 13.54 -7.57 7.50
C ILE A 47 14.46 -8.56 6.78
N ILE A 48 15.77 -8.54 7.05
CA ILE A 48 16.72 -9.48 6.44
C ILE A 48 16.33 -10.93 6.78
N GLY A 49 16.02 -11.22 8.04
CA GLY A 49 15.56 -12.53 8.48
C GLY A 49 14.25 -12.95 7.82
N MET A 50 13.29 -12.04 7.68
CA MET A 50 12.02 -12.28 6.99
C MET A 50 12.21 -12.57 5.51
N VAL A 51 13.09 -11.83 4.82
CA VAL A 51 13.38 -12.06 3.40
C VAL A 51 14.05 -13.41 3.19
N PHE A 52 15.05 -13.77 4.00
CA PHE A 52 15.68 -15.09 3.93
C PHE A 52 14.70 -16.21 4.29
N PHE A 53 13.83 -15.98 5.26
CA PHE A 53 12.79 -16.93 5.63
C PHE A 53 11.73 -17.09 4.53
N GLN A 54 11.33 -16.01 3.86
CA GLN A 54 10.41 -16.03 2.71
C GLN A 54 11.03 -16.73 1.49
N ILE A 55 12.31 -16.48 1.20
CA ILE A 55 13.02 -17.17 0.11
C ILE A 55 13.23 -18.66 0.45
N GLY A 56 13.61 -18.96 1.69
CA GLY A 56 13.80 -20.34 2.16
C GLY A 56 12.49 -21.13 2.21
N SER A 57 11.38 -20.49 2.58
CA SER A 57 10.08 -21.14 2.65
C SER A 57 9.58 -21.57 1.27
N LEU A 58 9.95 -20.89 0.17
CA LEU A 58 9.60 -21.32 -1.19
C LEU A 58 10.09 -22.75 -1.49
N PHE A 59 11.28 -23.12 -1.01
CA PHE A 59 11.86 -24.44 -1.23
C PHE A 59 11.22 -25.53 -0.35
N ILE A 60 10.64 -25.13 0.78
CA ILE A 60 9.95 -26.04 1.72
C ILE A 60 8.49 -26.24 1.28
N VAL A 61 7.85 -25.17 0.79
CA VAL A 61 6.43 -25.13 0.41
C VAL A 61 6.14 -25.89 -0.89
N LYS A 62 7.15 -26.08 -1.76
CA LYS A 62 6.97 -26.80 -3.04
C LYS A 62 6.47 -28.25 -2.88
N ASP A 63 6.76 -28.90 -1.76
CA ASP A 63 6.42 -30.31 -1.50
C ASP A 63 5.37 -30.50 -0.38
N LEU A 64 4.76 -29.41 0.12
CA LEU A 64 3.81 -29.46 1.23
C LEU A 64 2.39 -29.87 0.78
N SER A 65 1.70 -30.63 1.62
CA SER A 65 0.29 -30.98 1.40
C SER A 65 -0.62 -29.77 1.60
N ASN A 66 -1.84 -29.80 1.05
CA ASN A 66 -2.84 -28.72 1.15
C ASN A 66 -3.09 -28.24 2.60
N LEU A 67 -3.03 -29.15 3.58
CA LEU A 67 -3.19 -28.82 4.99
C LEU A 67 -1.92 -28.20 5.60
N GLY A 68 -0.74 -28.68 5.21
CA GLY A 68 0.54 -28.11 5.64
C GLY A 68 0.77 -26.70 5.08
N LEU A 69 0.34 -26.47 3.84
CA LEU A 69 0.28 -25.17 3.19
C LEU A 69 -0.60 -24.17 3.95
N PHE A 70 -1.81 -24.58 4.34
CA PHE A 70 -2.75 -23.75 5.12
C PHE A 70 -2.19 -23.32 6.49
N LEU A 71 -1.54 -24.25 7.20
CA LEU A 71 -0.95 -23.96 8.50
C LEU A 71 0.27 -23.04 8.39
N ALA A 72 1.17 -23.28 7.43
CA ALA A 72 2.33 -22.42 7.22
C ALA A 72 1.94 -20.97 6.86
N ALA A 73 0.96 -20.83 5.97
CA ALA A 73 0.35 -19.56 5.60
C ALA A 73 -0.15 -18.75 6.81
N TYR A 74 -0.93 -19.41 7.69
CA TYR A 74 -1.56 -18.78 8.85
C TYR A 74 -0.56 -18.20 9.87
N PHE A 75 0.58 -18.86 10.07
CA PHE A 75 1.56 -18.45 11.09
C PHE A 75 2.62 -17.45 10.58
N ILE A 76 2.77 -17.28 9.26
CA ILE A 76 3.90 -16.55 8.66
C ILE A 76 3.50 -15.15 8.13
N GLY A 77 2.24 -14.94 7.73
CA GLY A 77 1.86 -13.79 6.89
C GLY A 77 1.59 -12.44 7.57
N GLY A 78 1.55 -12.37 8.91
CA GLY A 78 1.00 -11.20 9.60
C GLY A 78 2.03 -10.19 10.13
N THR A 79 1.85 -8.91 9.78
CA THR A 79 2.21 -7.65 10.52
C THR A 79 3.63 -7.06 10.39
N ILE A 80 3.96 -5.74 10.51
CA ILE A 80 3.33 -4.39 10.74
C ILE A 80 4.40 -3.31 10.39
N ASN A 81 4.04 -2.04 10.09
CA ASN A 81 4.97 -0.87 10.19
C ASN A 81 4.29 0.44 10.69
N HIS A 82 5.11 1.40 11.16
CA HIS A 82 4.71 2.65 11.88
C HIS A 82 5.46 3.91 11.37
N SER A 83 4.94 5.13 11.63
CA SER A 83 5.64 6.41 11.36
C SER A 83 5.25 7.59 12.30
N LEU A 84 6.20 8.51 12.58
CA LEU A 84 6.13 10.00 12.41
C LEU A 84 7.09 10.80 13.34
N MET A 85 7.84 11.76 12.76
CA MET A 85 9.12 12.27 13.32
C MET A 85 9.42 13.80 13.20
N LEU A 86 8.61 14.63 12.51
CA LEU A 86 9.16 15.86 11.90
C LEU A 86 8.81 17.22 12.57
N GLU A 87 9.20 17.51 13.81
CA GLU A 87 9.04 18.92 14.32
C GLU A 87 10.17 19.44 15.19
N LYS A 88 10.98 18.58 15.80
CA LYS A 88 11.81 19.03 16.93
C LYS A 88 13.30 19.13 16.66
N HIS A 89 13.72 18.91 15.41
CA HIS A 89 15.11 18.95 14.99
C HIS A 89 15.21 19.53 13.58
N PRO A 90 15.37 20.87 13.41
CA PRO A 90 15.63 21.47 12.10
C PRO A 90 16.88 20.90 11.42
N GLU A 91 17.82 20.35 12.20
CA GLU A 91 18.96 19.57 11.75
C GLU A 91 18.54 18.30 10.99
N ILE A 92 17.44 17.62 11.33
CA ILE A 92 17.00 16.38 10.64
C ILE A 92 16.57 16.62 9.17
N LYS A 93 16.48 17.88 8.70
CA LYS A 93 16.32 18.17 7.26
C LYS A 93 17.37 17.49 6.37
N TYR A 94 18.58 17.20 6.87
CA TYR A 94 19.58 16.44 6.09
C TYR A 94 19.28 14.93 6.01
N LEU A 95 18.42 14.39 6.88
CA LEU A 95 17.91 13.00 6.81
C LEU A 95 16.60 12.90 6.00
N MET A 96 15.92 14.04 5.76
CA MET A 96 14.81 14.17 4.82
C MET A 96 15.32 14.25 3.38
N GLY A 97 16.18 13.30 3.03
CA GLY A 97 16.66 13.11 1.67
C GLY A 97 15.90 11.99 0.99
N PRO A 98 16.02 11.88 -0.34
CA PRO A 98 15.59 10.67 -1.02
C PRO A 98 16.11 9.41 -0.31
N ASP A 99 15.22 8.46 -0.01
CA ASP A 99 15.66 7.17 0.48
C ASP A 99 16.15 6.31 -0.69
N TRP A 100 17.44 6.45 -1.00
CA TRP A 100 18.09 5.71 -2.05
C TRP A 100 18.09 4.19 -1.82
N LYS A 101 17.82 3.70 -0.60
CA LYS A 101 17.68 2.26 -0.34
C LYS A 101 16.33 1.73 -0.76
N SER A 102 15.27 2.51 -0.55
CA SER A 102 13.91 2.18 -1.01
C SER A 102 13.86 1.79 -2.49
N LYS A 103 14.62 2.47 -3.38
CA LYS A 103 14.65 2.10 -4.80
C LYS A 103 15.11 0.65 -5.03
N TRP A 104 16.12 0.18 -4.29
CA TRP A 104 16.65 -1.18 -4.46
C TRP A 104 15.70 -2.23 -3.89
N ILE A 105 15.02 -1.91 -2.79
CA ILE A 105 13.99 -2.78 -2.21
C ILE A 105 12.83 -2.95 -3.19
N ILE A 106 12.36 -1.85 -3.78
CA ILE A 106 11.27 -1.85 -4.78
C ILE A 106 11.66 -2.66 -6.02
N ILE A 107 12.88 -2.46 -6.54
CA ILE A 107 13.42 -3.26 -7.65
C ILE A 107 13.43 -4.75 -7.30
N GLY A 108 13.91 -5.10 -6.10
CA GLY A 108 13.92 -6.47 -5.61
C GLY A 108 12.52 -7.08 -5.55
N MET A 109 11.54 -6.35 -5.01
CA MET A 109 10.14 -6.80 -4.92
C MET A 109 9.50 -7.02 -6.30
N VAL A 110 9.73 -6.12 -7.26
CA VAL A 110 9.22 -6.27 -8.64
C VAL A 110 9.82 -7.50 -9.32
N PHE A 111 11.13 -7.66 -9.26
CA PHE A 111 11.79 -8.83 -9.86
C PHE A 111 11.43 -10.13 -9.16
N PHE A 112 11.22 -10.11 -7.84
CA PHE A 112 10.72 -11.27 -7.12
C PHE A 112 9.32 -11.66 -7.58
N GLN A 113 8.39 -10.71 -7.71
CA GLN A 113 7.04 -10.96 -8.22
C GLN A 113 7.05 -11.54 -9.65
N ILE A 114 7.92 -11.02 -10.53
CA ILE A 114 8.07 -11.56 -11.89
C ILE A 114 8.72 -12.95 -11.86
N GLY A 115 9.73 -13.14 -11.02
CA GLY A 115 10.44 -14.42 -10.87
C GLY A 115 9.57 -15.52 -10.28
N SER A 116 8.66 -15.19 -9.36
CA SER A 116 7.76 -16.17 -8.75
C SER A 116 6.77 -16.76 -9.76
N LEU A 117 6.50 -16.08 -10.88
CA LEU A 117 5.59 -16.57 -11.94
C LEU A 117 6.05 -17.90 -12.56
N PHE A 118 7.35 -18.17 -12.59
CA PHE A 118 7.89 -19.45 -13.06
C PHE A 118 7.45 -20.64 -12.21
N ILE A 119 7.18 -20.40 -10.92
CA ILE A 119 6.71 -21.41 -9.97
C ILE A 119 5.18 -21.39 -9.93
N VAL A 120 4.59 -20.20 -9.83
CA VAL A 120 3.15 -20.00 -9.63
C VAL A 120 2.30 -20.58 -10.75
N LYS A 121 2.79 -20.53 -12.00
CA LYS A 121 2.07 -21.05 -13.17
C LYS A 121 1.67 -22.53 -13.02
N ASP A 122 2.48 -23.31 -12.30
CA ASP A 122 2.32 -24.76 -12.14
C ASP A 122 1.66 -25.17 -10.80
N LEU A 123 1.29 -24.20 -9.94
CA LEU A 123 0.65 -24.49 -8.66
C LEU A 123 -0.75 -25.06 -8.83
N SER A 124 -1.23 -25.82 -7.83
CA SER A 124 -2.64 -26.19 -7.71
C SER A 124 -3.52 -24.96 -7.46
N ASN A 125 -4.83 -25.04 -7.62
CA ASN A 125 -5.71 -23.89 -7.37
C ASN A 125 -5.63 -23.38 -5.92
N LEU A 126 -5.49 -24.30 -4.96
CA LEU A 126 -5.27 -23.93 -3.56
C LEU A 126 -3.89 -23.31 -3.35
N GLY A 127 -2.85 -23.89 -3.95
CA GLY A 127 -1.49 -23.33 -3.89
C GLY A 127 -1.41 -21.92 -4.48
N LEU A 128 -2.08 -21.70 -5.62
CA LEU A 128 -2.22 -20.39 -6.25
C LEU A 128 -2.92 -19.38 -5.34
N PHE A 129 -4.08 -19.75 -4.77
CA PHE A 129 -4.84 -18.90 -3.86
C PHE A 129 -4.01 -18.50 -2.63
N LEU A 130 -3.30 -19.45 -2.02
CA LEU A 130 -2.45 -19.18 -0.87
C LEU A 130 -1.23 -18.33 -1.25
N ALA A 131 -0.57 -18.64 -2.36
CA ALA A 131 0.56 -17.84 -2.84
C ALA A 131 0.12 -16.40 -3.14
N ALA A 132 -1.04 -16.23 -3.80
CA ALA A 132 -1.61 -14.92 -4.11
C ALA A 132 -1.85 -14.12 -2.82
N TYR A 133 -2.55 -14.69 -1.83
CA TYR A 133 -2.87 -13.97 -0.60
C TYR A 133 -1.64 -13.65 0.26
N PHE A 134 -0.73 -14.61 0.48
CA PHE A 134 0.37 -14.46 1.44
C PHE A 134 1.61 -13.83 0.84
N ILE A 135 1.93 -14.16 -0.42
CA ILE A 135 3.13 -13.65 -1.10
C ILE A 135 2.74 -12.45 -1.96
N GLY A 136 1.78 -12.64 -2.86
CA GLY A 136 1.27 -11.59 -3.75
C GLY A 136 0.78 -10.39 -2.96
N GLY A 137 -0.20 -10.59 -2.07
CA GLY A 137 -0.81 -9.55 -1.25
C GLY A 137 0.19 -8.81 -0.36
N THR A 138 1.15 -9.51 0.25
CA THR A 138 2.18 -8.87 1.09
C THR A 138 3.09 -7.97 0.27
N ILE A 139 3.54 -8.44 -0.89
CA ILE A 139 4.43 -7.67 -1.76
C ILE A 139 3.67 -6.53 -2.42
N ASN A 140 2.44 -6.77 -2.87
CA ASN A 140 1.56 -5.77 -3.44
C ASN A 140 1.24 -4.66 -2.44
N HIS A 141 0.93 -5.01 -1.18
CA HIS A 141 0.75 -4.02 -0.13
C HIS A 141 2.02 -3.17 0.07
N SER A 142 3.18 -3.81 0.10
CA SER A 142 4.48 -3.12 0.23
C SER A 142 4.78 -2.21 -0.97
N LEU A 143 4.45 -2.64 -2.18
CA LEU A 143 4.60 -1.86 -3.40
C LEU A 143 3.59 -0.71 -3.49
N MET A 144 2.36 -0.88 -3.02
CA MET A 144 1.39 0.21 -2.89
C MET A 144 1.88 1.29 -1.91
N LEU A 145 2.44 0.88 -0.77
CA LEU A 145 3.12 1.81 0.15
C LEU A 145 4.32 2.48 -0.51
N ALA A 146 5.12 1.75 -1.28
CA ALA A 146 6.22 2.34 -2.02
C ALA A 146 5.73 3.38 -3.06
N ILE A 147 4.64 3.07 -3.79
CA ILE A 147 3.99 4.00 -4.72
C ILE A 147 3.47 5.23 -3.96
N HIS A 148 2.97 5.07 -2.74
CA HIS A 148 2.62 6.18 -1.85
C HIS A 148 3.82 7.10 -1.61
N GLU A 149 4.97 6.58 -1.20
CA GLU A 149 6.18 7.40 -0.99
C GLU A 149 6.71 8.02 -2.30
N ILE A 150 6.65 7.28 -3.42
CA ILE A 150 7.02 7.78 -4.76
C ILE A 150 6.09 8.92 -5.19
N SER A 151 4.81 8.87 -4.81
CA SER A 151 3.83 9.92 -5.13
C SER A 151 4.23 11.26 -4.50
N HIS A 152 4.87 11.23 -3.33
CA HIS A 152 5.48 12.37 -2.64
C HIS A 152 6.87 12.75 -3.16
N ASN A 153 7.37 12.06 -4.19
CA ASN A 153 8.72 12.22 -4.75
C ASN A 153 9.86 11.89 -3.77
N LEU A 154 9.63 11.02 -2.79
CA LEU A 154 10.59 10.73 -1.73
C LEU A 154 11.66 9.70 -2.11
N VAL A 155 11.56 9.04 -3.27
CA VAL A 155 12.55 8.03 -3.68
C VAL A 155 13.73 8.66 -4.41
N PHE A 156 13.49 9.57 -5.36
CA PHE A 156 14.55 10.31 -6.06
C PHE A 156 14.64 11.78 -5.65
N GLY A 157 13.78 12.22 -4.71
CA GLY A 157 13.72 13.59 -4.23
C GLY A 157 12.88 14.50 -5.14
N HIS A 158 12.50 15.64 -4.58
CA HIS A 158 11.64 16.64 -5.21
C HIS A 158 12.23 17.25 -6.49
N SER A 159 13.56 17.27 -6.62
CA SER A 159 14.27 17.78 -7.80
C SER A 159 14.16 16.86 -9.03
N HIS A 160 13.70 15.61 -8.84
CA HIS A 160 13.59 14.62 -9.92
C HIS A 160 12.17 14.03 -10.03
N PRO A 161 11.14 14.86 -10.29
CA PRO A 161 9.76 14.40 -10.31
C PRO A 161 9.48 13.43 -11.46
N LEU A 162 10.15 13.57 -12.61
CA LEU A 162 10.01 12.64 -13.73
C LEU A 162 10.58 11.25 -13.40
N ALA A 163 11.72 11.18 -12.71
CA ALA A 163 12.31 9.91 -12.28
C ALA A 163 11.37 9.16 -11.33
N ASN A 164 10.79 9.87 -10.35
CA ASN A 164 9.77 9.28 -9.48
C ASN A 164 8.54 8.80 -10.27
N ARG A 165 8.04 9.59 -11.23
CA ARG A 165 6.90 9.18 -12.07
C ARG A 165 7.18 7.91 -12.86
N LEU A 166 8.31 7.84 -13.56
CA LEU A 166 8.70 6.65 -14.33
C LEU A 166 8.94 5.43 -13.44
N PHE A 167 9.55 5.63 -12.28
CA PHE A 167 9.77 4.56 -11.32
C PHE A 167 8.47 4.06 -10.67
N GLY A 168 7.49 4.95 -10.49
CA GLY A 168 6.13 4.58 -10.08
C GLY A 168 5.45 3.67 -11.10
N LEU A 169 5.62 3.92 -12.40
CA LEU A 169 5.12 3.01 -13.46
C LEU A 169 5.77 1.63 -13.36
N PHE A 170 7.09 1.58 -13.12
CA PHE A 170 7.81 0.32 -12.94
C PHE A 170 7.34 -0.45 -11.70
N ALA A 171 7.22 0.23 -10.55
CA ALA A 171 6.72 -0.37 -9.31
C ALA A 171 5.27 -0.87 -9.42
N ASN A 172 4.50 -0.32 -10.35
CA ASN A 172 3.11 -0.68 -10.60
C ASN A 172 2.95 -1.99 -11.42
N LEU A 173 3.96 -2.40 -12.19
CA LEU A 173 3.85 -3.57 -13.09
C LEU A 173 3.29 -4.83 -12.40
N PRO A 174 3.85 -5.31 -11.26
CA PRO A 174 3.36 -6.52 -10.61
C PRO A 174 2.05 -6.34 -9.83
N ILE A 175 1.45 -5.13 -9.82
CA ILE A 175 0.13 -4.88 -9.21
C ILE A 175 -1.00 -5.34 -10.14
N GLY A 176 -0.75 -5.45 -11.46
CA GLY A 176 -1.73 -5.94 -12.44
C GLY A 176 -2.85 -4.95 -12.80
N VAL A 177 -2.86 -3.73 -12.25
CA VAL A 177 -3.83 -2.68 -12.59
C VAL A 177 -3.14 -1.31 -12.68
N PRO A 178 -3.52 -0.43 -13.64
CA PRO A 178 -2.84 0.85 -13.86
C PRO A 178 -3.25 1.88 -12.80
N PHE A 179 -2.50 1.93 -11.70
CA PHE A 179 -2.88 2.66 -10.49
C PHE A 179 -1.98 3.87 -10.21
N SER A 180 -0.66 3.76 -10.40
CA SER A 180 0.32 4.71 -9.85
C SER A 180 0.09 6.20 -10.17
N PRO A 181 -0.09 6.64 -11.44
CA PRO A 181 -0.30 8.06 -11.73
C PRO A 181 -1.67 8.59 -11.25
N ALA A 182 -2.71 7.75 -11.36
CA ALA A 182 -4.05 8.09 -10.89
C ALA A 182 -4.06 8.24 -9.36
N PHE A 183 -3.41 7.32 -8.66
CA PHE A 183 -3.20 7.40 -7.22
C PHE A 183 -2.55 8.71 -6.82
N LYS A 184 -1.38 9.06 -7.39
CA LYS A 184 -0.70 10.33 -7.09
C LYS A 184 -1.61 11.55 -7.29
N LYS A 185 -2.45 11.54 -8.32
CA LYS A 185 -3.37 12.64 -8.63
C LYS A 185 -4.44 12.85 -7.56
N TYR A 186 -5.04 11.77 -7.04
CA TYR A 186 -6.05 11.88 -5.98
C TYR A 186 -5.43 11.99 -4.58
N HIS A 187 -4.36 11.24 -4.33
CA HIS A 187 -3.64 11.21 -3.06
C HIS A 187 -3.07 12.57 -2.65
N LEU A 188 -2.49 13.32 -3.59
CA LEU A 188 -2.01 14.67 -3.29
C LEU A 188 -3.15 15.65 -2.97
N GLU A 189 -4.36 15.41 -3.47
CA GLU A 189 -5.53 16.20 -3.09
C GLU A 189 -6.09 15.78 -1.74
N HIS A 190 -6.14 14.49 -1.44
CA HIS A 190 -6.45 13.99 -0.10
C HIS A 190 -5.58 14.69 0.95
N HIS A 191 -4.25 14.77 0.73
CA HIS A 191 -3.37 15.49 1.64
C HIS A 191 -3.59 17.01 1.67
N LYS A 192 -4.03 17.61 0.57
CA LYS A 192 -4.23 19.06 0.47
C LYS A 192 -5.56 19.51 1.08
N TYR A 193 -6.58 18.65 1.00
CA TYR A 193 -7.97 18.94 1.36
C TYR A 193 -8.52 17.89 2.34
N GLN A 194 -7.66 17.36 3.21
CA GLN A 194 -8.01 16.25 4.10
C GLN A 194 -9.25 16.58 4.93
N GLY A 195 -10.27 15.72 4.89
CA GLY A 195 -11.54 15.95 5.59
C GLY A 195 -12.60 16.70 4.79
N ASP A 196 -12.30 17.21 3.58
CA ASP A 196 -13.29 17.84 2.70
C ASP A 196 -14.20 16.80 2.06
N GLU A 197 -15.52 16.92 2.26
CA GLU A 197 -16.51 15.93 1.82
C GLU A 197 -16.49 15.59 0.32
N LYS A 198 -15.95 16.46 -0.53
CA LYS A 198 -15.94 16.29 -1.99
C LYS A 198 -14.54 16.10 -2.55
N LEU A 199 -13.57 16.88 -2.08
CA LEU A 199 -12.21 16.88 -2.61
C LEU A 199 -11.35 15.77 -2.00
N ASP A 200 -11.64 15.36 -0.77
CA ASP A 200 -11.03 14.19 -0.15
C ASP A 200 -11.83 12.93 -0.49
N THR A 201 -11.41 12.27 -1.57
CA THR A 201 -12.05 11.06 -2.07
C THR A 201 -11.79 9.82 -1.19
N ASP A 202 -10.99 9.93 -0.13
CA ASP A 202 -10.75 8.82 0.81
C ASP A 202 -11.87 8.73 1.86
N ILE A 203 -12.68 9.79 2.00
CA ILE A 203 -13.85 9.82 2.88
C ILE A 203 -14.97 8.94 2.28
N PRO A 204 -15.56 8.02 3.09
CA PRO A 204 -16.72 7.25 2.66
C PRO A 204 -17.88 8.16 2.27
N THR A 205 -18.56 7.82 1.17
CA THR A 205 -19.76 8.57 0.76
C THR A 205 -20.87 8.46 1.79
N LYS A 206 -21.82 9.40 1.77
CA LYS A 206 -23.02 9.35 2.63
C LYS A 206 -23.79 8.03 2.47
N LEU A 207 -23.83 7.48 1.25
CA LEU A 207 -24.46 6.18 0.98
C LEU A 207 -23.74 5.04 1.72
N GLU A 208 -22.41 4.97 1.62
CA GLU A 208 -21.60 3.99 2.35
C GLU A 208 -21.81 4.12 3.87
N ALA A 209 -21.82 5.34 4.38
CA ALA A 209 -22.01 5.63 5.79
C ALA A 209 -23.37 5.15 6.32
N VAL A 210 -24.41 5.13 5.48
CA VAL A 210 -25.76 4.63 5.83
C VAL A 210 -25.86 3.11 5.66
N LEU A 211 -25.27 2.54 4.61
CA LEU A 211 -25.32 1.10 4.33
C LEU A 211 -24.49 0.27 5.31
N PHE A 212 -23.31 0.77 5.71
CA PHE A 212 -22.31 0.00 6.46
C PHE A 212 -22.29 0.35 7.97
N THR A 213 -23.46 0.27 8.60
CA THR A 213 -23.64 0.68 10.01
C THR A 213 -23.61 -0.48 11.03
N ARG A 214 -23.86 -1.72 10.59
CA ARG A 214 -23.94 -2.92 11.46
C ARG A 214 -22.63 -3.71 11.40
N THR A 215 -22.36 -4.57 12.39
CA THR A 215 -21.12 -5.37 12.44
C THR A 215 -20.89 -6.17 11.15
N GLY A 216 -21.91 -6.88 10.66
CA GLY A 216 -21.80 -7.67 9.42
C GLY A 216 -21.58 -6.80 8.17
N THR A 217 -22.24 -5.65 8.08
CA THR A 217 -22.07 -4.75 6.93
C THR A 217 -20.73 -4.02 7.00
N LYS A 218 -20.25 -3.63 8.17
CA LYS A 218 -18.88 -3.10 8.36
C LYS A 218 -17.81 -4.11 7.96
N PHE A 219 -17.99 -5.39 8.32
CA PHE A 219 -17.09 -6.45 7.87
C PHE A 219 -17.09 -6.56 6.34
N LEU A 220 -18.28 -6.57 5.72
CA LEU A 220 -18.38 -6.55 4.25
C LEU A 220 -17.71 -5.31 3.64
N TRP A 221 -17.86 -4.14 4.26
CA TRP A 221 -17.21 -2.91 3.82
C TRP A 221 -15.68 -3.00 3.86
N LEU A 222 -15.11 -3.62 4.91
CA LEU A 222 -13.67 -3.88 5.00
C LEU A 222 -13.18 -4.81 3.89
N VAL A 223 -13.93 -5.88 3.59
CA VAL A 223 -13.61 -6.81 2.49
C VAL A 223 -13.66 -6.10 1.14
N LEU A 224 -14.61 -5.19 0.94
CA LEU A 224 -14.78 -4.43 -0.29
C LEU A 224 -13.88 -3.19 -0.37
N GLN A 225 -13.04 -2.94 0.63
CA GLN A 225 -12.29 -1.68 0.70
C GLN A 225 -11.33 -1.45 -0.49
N PRO A 226 -10.63 -2.47 -1.03
CA PRO A 226 -9.84 -2.28 -2.26
C PRO A 226 -10.70 -1.79 -3.43
N LEU A 227 -11.95 -2.26 -3.54
CA LEU A 227 -12.88 -1.83 -4.59
C LEU A 227 -13.32 -0.38 -4.39
N PHE A 228 -13.65 0.01 -3.16
CA PHE A 228 -14.03 1.40 -2.88
C PHE A 228 -12.88 2.37 -3.09
N TYR A 229 -11.65 2.04 -2.66
CA TYR A 229 -10.49 2.88 -2.95
C TYR A 229 -10.22 3.04 -4.45
N ALA A 230 -10.48 2.01 -5.25
CA ALA A 230 -10.29 2.08 -6.71
C ALA A 230 -11.39 2.88 -7.42
N LEU A 231 -12.66 2.69 -7.01
CA LEU A 231 -13.82 3.23 -7.75
C LEU A 231 -14.37 4.54 -7.17
N ARG A 232 -14.24 4.79 -5.87
CA ARG A 232 -14.82 5.98 -5.23
C ARG A 232 -14.23 7.28 -5.81
N PRO A 233 -12.90 7.44 -5.99
CA PRO A 233 -12.35 8.69 -6.48
C PRO A 233 -12.91 9.16 -7.83
N PRO A 234 -12.91 8.33 -8.91
CA PRO A 234 -13.46 8.77 -10.19
C PRO A 234 -14.99 8.94 -10.19
N VAL A 235 -15.72 8.32 -9.24
CA VAL A 235 -17.18 8.48 -9.12
C VAL A 235 -17.54 9.76 -8.37
N VAL A 236 -16.85 10.07 -7.27
CA VAL A 236 -17.14 11.23 -6.41
C VAL A 236 -16.58 12.52 -7.01
N TYR A 237 -15.33 12.48 -7.49
CA TYR A 237 -14.66 13.65 -8.05
C TYR A 237 -13.98 13.30 -9.38
N PRO A 238 -14.75 13.12 -10.46
CA PRO A 238 -14.21 12.73 -11.76
C PRO A 238 -13.24 13.77 -12.30
N LYS A 239 -12.06 13.31 -12.69
CA LYS A 239 -11.02 14.12 -13.34
C LYS A 239 -10.70 13.58 -14.72
N ALA A 240 -10.34 14.48 -15.62
CA ALA A 240 -9.77 14.09 -16.90
C ALA A 240 -8.52 13.22 -16.70
N LEU A 241 -8.35 12.25 -17.60
CA LEU A 241 -7.14 11.43 -17.66
C LEU A 241 -5.98 12.29 -18.19
N THR A 242 -4.86 12.20 -17.50
CA THR A 242 -3.60 12.83 -17.92
C THR A 242 -2.85 11.92 -18.88
N THR A 243 -1.92 12.49 -19.66
CA THR A 243 -1.05 11.73 -20.57
C THR A 243 -0.33 10.58 -19.86
N LEU A 244 0.12 10.79 -18.61
CA LEU A 244 0.83 9.75 -17.86
C LEU A 244 -0.09 8.59 -17.44
N GLU A 245 -1.37 8.84 -17.19
CA GLU A 245 -2.36 7.80 -16.92
C GLU A 245 -2.61 6.96 -18.18
N TYR A 246 -2.73 7.58 -19.36
CA TYR A 246 -2.82 6.84 -20.62
C TYR A 246 -1.59 5.97 -20.87
N VAL A 247 -0.39 6.52 -20.65
CA VAL A 247 0.87 5.77 -20.77
C VAL A 247 0.91 4.60 -19.78
N CYS A 248 0.47 4.81 -18.54
CA CYS A 248 0.40 3.75 -17.53
C CYS A 248 -0.57 2.63 -17.92
N ILE A 249 -1.76 2.98 -18.42
CA ILE A 249 -2.74 2.01 -18.92
C ILE A 249 -2.13 1.17 -20.06
N ILE A 250 -1.51 1.81 -21.04
CA ILE A 250 -0.90 1.10 -22.18
C ILE A 250 0.21 0.16 -21.71
N ILE A 251 1.12 0.65 -20.85
CA ILE A 251 2.22 -0.16 -20.31
C ILE A 251 1.69 -1.33 -19.48
N GLN A 252 0.73 -1.09 -18.58
CA GLN A 252 0.18 -2.13 -17.72
C GLN A 252 -0.54 -3.21 -18.54
N LEU A 253 -1.44 -2.82 -19.46
CA LEU A 253 -2.15 -3.79 -20.30
C LEU A 253 -1.20 -4.57 -21.20
N SER A 254 -0.15 -3.93 -21.71
CA SER A 254 0.89 -4.63 -22.49
C SER A 254 1.66 -5.63 -21.63
N PHE A 255 2.02 -5.25 -20.41
CA PHE A 255 2.69 -6.14 -19.46
C PHE A 255 1.78 -7.31 -19.07
N ASP A 256 0.53 -7.07 -18.73
CA ASP A 256 -0.44 -8.12 -18.38
C ASP A 256 -0.63 -9.09 -19.55
N ALA A 257 -0.72 -8.58 -20.79
CA ALA A 257 -0.79 -9.41 -21.99
C ALA A 257 0.46 -10.28 -22.17
N ILE A 258 1.67 -9.75 -21.91
CA ILE A 258 2.92 -10.52 -21.90
C ILE A 258 2.87 -11.61 -20.82
N ILE A 259 2.41 -11.29 -19.60
CA ILE A 259 2.27 -12.28 -18.53
C ILE A 259 1.30 -13.39 -18.92
N ILE A 260 0.14 -13.03 -19.47
CA ILE A 260 -0.85 -14.01 -19.92
C ILE A 260 -0.27 -14.89 -21.04
N HIS A 261 0.46 -14.31 -21.99
CA HIS A 261 1.03 -15.04 -23.10
C HIS A 261 2.08 -16.08 -22.66
N PHE A 262 2.99 -15.70 -21.76
CA PHE A 262 4.11 -16.58 -21.35
C PHE A 262 3.81 -17.45 -20.12
N PHE A 263 2.95 -16.99 -19.20
CA PHE A 263 2.71 -17.63 -17.90
C PHE A 263 1.23 -17.99 -17.66
N GLY A 264 0.32 -17.57 -18.54
CA GLY A 264 -1.11 -17.86 -18.45
C GLY A 264 -1.88 -16.96 -17.48
N TRP A 265 -3.21 -17.03 -17.55
CA TRP A 265 -4.12 -16.19 -16.75
C TRP A 265 -3.99 -16.41 -15.24
N ARG A 266 -3.59 -17.62 -14.83
CA ARG A 266 -3.38 -17.98 -13.42
C ARG A 266 -2.28 -17.14 -12.77
N SER A 267 -1.22 -16.85 -13.51
CA SER A 267 -0.12 -16.00 -13.06
C SER A 267 -0.53 -14.54 -12.93
N LEU A 268 -1.39 -14.03 -13.82
CA LEU A 268 -1.96 -12.68 -13.67
C LEU A 268 -2.85 -12.59 -12.42
N LEU A 269 -3.66 -13.61 -12.12
CA LEU A 269 -4.48 -13.65 -10.90
C LEU A 269 -3.64 -13.62 -9.62
N TYR A 270 -2.45 -14.22 -9.65
CA TYR A 270 -1.50 -14.12 -8.53
C TYR A 270 -0.93 -12.72 -8.35
N LEU A 271 -0.61 -12.02 -9.45
CA LEU A 271 -0.17 -10.63 -9.39
C LEU A 271 -1.26 -9.67 -8.91
N LEU A 272 -2.54 -10.00 -9.10
CA LEU A 272 -3.67 -9.24 -8.58
C LEU A 272 -4.00 -9.53 -7.11
N GLY A 273 -3.37 -10.57 -6.53
CA GLY A 273 -3.65 -11.08 -5.19
C GLY A 273 -2.99 -10.34 -4.05
#